data_AF-A0A5R9FFH3-F1
#
_entry.id   AF-A0A5R9FFH3-F1
#
_cell.length_a   1.000
_cell.length_b   1.000
_cell.length_c   1.000
_cell.angle_alpha   90.00
_cell.angle_beta   90.00
_cell.angle_gamma   90.00
#
_symmetry.space_group_name_H-M   'P 1'
#
loop_
_entity.id
_entity.type
_entity.pdbx_description
1 polymer ?
#
loop_
_entity_poly.entity_id
_entity_poly.type
_entity_poly.pdbx_seq_one_letter_code
_entity_poly.pdbx_strand_id
1 'polypeptide(L)'
;MTAMTPGSNIPLPVARVTVDVTAPVRLDVSGLLLTADGKVRSDDDFIFYNQPTGPGVTYRSGGGTTAEAIMVDTASVPQGIEKIVVTASPDAAGQTFQGIEPTATIRNADDNSVLATFTPPQLGTETALVIVEVYLRNGAWKARAVGQGYANGLAGIATDFGVSVEEPAPAPAAPAQTPVAPPAPTMQPPAAPPAPPLDPRLAATPP
;
A
#
# COMPACT_ATOMS: atom_id res chain seq x y z
N MET A 1 -13.87 -28.28 -3.19
CA MET A 1 -12.53 -27.78 -3.55
C MET A 1 -12.20 -28.19 -4.98
N THR A 2 -12.06 -27.21 -5.85
CA THR A 2 -11.63 -27.36 -7.25
C THR A 2 -10.21 -26.81 -7.39
N ALA A 3 -9.27 -27.61 -7.87
CA ALA A 3 -7.95 -27.10 -8.28
C ALA A 3 -8.10 -26.40 -9.64
N MET A 4 -7.66 -25.14 -9.72
CA MET A 4 -7.76 -24.30 -10.92
C MET A 4 -6.44 -24.25 -11.68
N THR A 5 -6.53 -24.07 -12.99
CA THR A 5 -5.39 -23.80 -13.89
C THR A 5 -5.50 -22.38 -14.47
N PRO A 6 -4.41 -21.77 -15.00
CA PRO A 6 -4.47 -20.43 -15.57
C PRO A 6 -5.58 -20.26 -16.60
N GLY A 7 -6.36 -19.19 -16.48
CA GLY A 7 -7.50 -18.88 -17.34
C GLY A 7 -8.80 -19.63 -17.01
N SER A 8 -8.76 -20.72 -16.22
CA SER A 8 -9.96 -21.47 -15.82
C SER A 8 -10.87 -20.67 -14.89
N ASN A 9 -12.18 -20.95 -14.90
CA ASN A 9 -13.17 -20.24 -14.09
C ASN A 9 -14.24 -21.18 -13.51
N ILE A 10 -14.76 -20.83 -12.35
CA ILE A 10 -15.84 -21.52 -11.65
C ILE A 10 -17.00 -20.54 -11.36
N PRO A 11 -18.27 -21.00 -11.32
CA PRO A 11 -19.34 -20.20 -10.73
C PRO A 11 -19.13 -20.07 -9.21
N LEU A 12 -19.53 -18.94 -8.63
CA LEU A 12 -19.60 -18.79 -7.18
C LEU A 12 -21.01 -19.18 -6.70
N PRO A 13 -21.16 -20.23 -5.85
CA PRO A 13 -22.48 -20.69 -5.38
C PRO A 13 -23.02 -19.86 -4.21
N VAL A 14 -22.25 -18.93 -3.68
CA VAL A 14 -22.55 -18.09 -2.51
C VAL A 14 -22.23 -16.64 -2.79
N ALA A 15 -22.96 -15.72 -2.16
CA ALA A 15 -22.74 -14.28 -2.35
C ALA A 15 -21.43 -13.79 -1.70
N ARG A 16 -21.04 -14.38 -0.57
CA ARG A 16 -19.87 -13.96 0.22
C ARG A 16 -18.74 -14.97 0.09
N VAL A 17 -17.59 -14.52 -0.41
CA VAL A 17 -16.38 -15.33 -0.55
C VAL A 17 -15.18 -14.63 0.09
N THR A 18 -14.20 -15.42 0.51
CA THR A 18 -12.89 -14.93 0.95
C THR A 18 -11.82 -15.52 0.03
N VAL A 19 -10.92 -14.68 -0.46
CA VAL A 19 -9.74 -15.08 -1.24
C VAL A 19 -8.51 -14.88 -0.35
N ASP A 20 -8.06 -15.95 0.29
CA ASP A 20 -6.81 -15.96 1.06
C ASP A 20 -5.62 -16.12 0.11
N VAL A 21 -4.52 -15.40 0.31
CA VAL A 21 -3.27 -15.60 -0.44
C VAL A 21 -2.16 -16.04 0.51
N THR A 22 -1.62 -17.23 0.26
CA THR A 22 -0.52 -17.85 1.03
C THR A 22 0.75 -17.93 0.19
N ALA A 23 1.91 -17.76 0.81
CA ALA A 23 3.22 -17.96 0.17
C ALA A 23 4.27 -18.33 1.24
N PRO A 24 5.45 -18.85 0.85
CA PRO A 24 6.57 -19.03 1.77
C PRO A 24 7.20 -17.72 2.28
N VAL A 25 6.79 -16.56 1.73
CA VAL A 25 7.19 -15.22 2.17
C VAL A 25 5.95 -14.39 2.56
N ARG A 26 6.17 -13.24 3.19
CA ARG A 26 5.11 -12.23 3.38
C ARG A 26 4.75 -11.59 2.04
N LEU A 27 3.45 -11.45 1.81
CA LEU A 27 2.87 -10.75 0.67
C LEU A 27 1.91 -9.69 1.18
N ASP A 28 1.94 -8.51 0.57
CA ASP A 28 0.85 -7.55 0.63
C ASP A 28 -0.25 -7.98 -0.34
N VAL A 29 -1.50 -8.00 0.13
CA VAL A 29 -2.67 -8.40 -0.69
C VAL A 29 -3.63 -7.23 -0.83
N SER A 30 -4.04 -6.94 -2.07
CA SER A 30 -4.98 -5.84 -2.37
C SER A 30 -6.05 -6.24 -3.37
N GLY A 31 -7.25 -5.67 -3.23
CA GLY A 31 -8.39 -5.84 -4.13
C GLY A 31 -8.66 -4.56 -4.93
N LEU A 32 -8.92 -4.67 -6.24
CA LEU A 32 -9.36 -3.55 -7.09
C LEU A 32 -10.77 -3.81 -7.60
N LEU A 33 -11.71 -2.88 -7.38
CA LEU A 33 -13.05 -2.92 -7.94
C LEU A 33 -13.06 -2.21 -9.30
N LEU A 34 -13.46 -2.91 -10.36
CA LEU A 34 -13.36 -2.45 -11.73
C LEU A 34 -14.72 -2.45 -12.43
N THR A 35 -14.92 -1.42 -13.25
CA THR A 35 -16.06 -1.30 -14.16
C THR A 35 -15.99 -2.28 -15.33
N ALA A 36 -17.03 -2.29 -16.18
CA ALA A 36 -17.04 -3.00 -17.45
C ALA A 36 -15.84 -2.63 -18.36
N ASP A 37 -15.34 -1.40 -18.28
CA ASP A 37 -14.16 -0.91 -19.01
C ASP A 37 -12.82 -1.42 -18.42
N GLY A 38 -12.88 -2.16 -17.31
CA GLY A 38 -11.70 -2.67 -16.61
C GLY A 38 -10.92 -1.59 -15.84
N LYS A 39 -11.59 -0.51 -15.41
CA LYS A 39 -10.97 0.60 -14.66
C LYS A 39 -11.63 0.81 -13.30
N VAL A 40 -10.88 1.30 -12.31
CA VAL A 40 -11.46 1.82 -11.05
C VAL A 40 -12.27 3.09 -11.31
N ARG A 41 -13.23 3.43 -10.44
CA ARG A 41 -14.00 4.68 -10.55
C ARG A 41 -13.32 5.85 -9.82
N SER A 42 -12.68 5.54 -8.70
CA SER A 42 -11.86 6.42 -7.86
C SER A 42 -10.90 5.55 -7.04
N ASP A 43 -10.01 6.17 -6.28
CA ASP A 43 -9.08 5.42 -5.42
C ASP A 43 -9.79 4.72 -4.25
N ASP A 44 -11.07 5.04 -3.97
CA ASP A 44 -11.94 4.30 -3.04
C ASP A 44 -12.19 2.84 -3.48
N ASP A 45 -12.02 2.55 -4.77
CA ASP A 45 -12.13 1.19 -5.33
C ASP A 45 -10.83 0.36 -5.18
N PHE A 46 -9.79 0.90 -4.54
CA PHE A 46 -8.56 0.18 -4.22
C PHE A 46 -8.51 -0.18 -2.72
N ILE A 47 -8.61 -1.47 -2.41
CA ILE A 47 -8.80 -2.01 -1.05
C ILE A 47 -7.55 -2.75 -0.60
N PHE A 48 -6.90 -2.26 0.45
CA PHE A 48 -5.60 -2.73 0.93
C PHE A 48 -5.43 -2.40 2.41
N TYR A 49 -4.28 -2.70 3.03
CA TYR A 49 -4.12 -2.61 4.48
C TYR A 49 -4.40 -1.21 5.10
N ASN A 50 -4.08 -0.10 4.41
CA ASN A 50 -4.41 1.25 4.88
C ASN A 50 -5.84 1.70 4.52
N GLN A 51 -6.48 1.07 3.54
CA GLN A 51 -7.87 1.30 3.14
C GLN A 51 -8.64 -0.02 3.15
N PRO A 52 -8.90 -0.61 4.34
CA PRO A 52 -9.28 -2.01 4.44
C PRO A 52 -10.74 -2.30 4.10
N THR A 53 -11.56 -1.28 3.84
CA THR A 53 -12.99 -1.41 3.60
C THR A 53 -13.38 -0.64 2.35
N GLY A 54 -14.08 -1.31 1.44
CA GLY A 54 -14.72 -0.75 0.26
C GLY A 54 -16.15 -1.25 0.09
N PRO A 55 -16.84 -0.84 -0.98
CA PRO A 55 -18.24 -1.20 -1.16
C PRO A 55 -18.37 -2.66 -1.62
N GLY A 56 -18.74 -3.55 -0.68
CA GLY A 56 -18.82 -5.00 -0.91
C GLY A 56 -17.48 -5.72 -0.91
N VAL A 57 -16.38 -5.06 -0.56
CA VAL A 57 -15.03 -5.65 -0.51
C VAL A 57 -14.33 -5.25 0.80
N THR A 58 -13.59 -6.16 1.42
CA THR A 58 -12.88 -5.90 2.68
C THR A 58 -11.57 -6.66 2.72
N TYR A 59 -10.47 -5.95 2.95
CA TYR A 59 -9.18 -6.56 3.27
C TYR A 59 -9.20 -7.10 4.70
N ARG A 60 -8.61 -8.29 4.88
CA ARG A 60 -8.40 -8.93 6.18
C ARG A 60 -6.92 -9.24 6.34
N SER A 61 -6.28 -8.55 7.28
CA SER A 61 -4.89 -8.87 7.65
C SER A 61 -4.84 -10.24 8.34
N GLY A 62 -3.83 -11.03 8.00
CA GLY A 62 -3.50 -12.26 8.71
C GLY A 62 -2.75 -12.07 10.03
N GLY A 63 -2.54 -10.83 10.48
CA GLY A 63 -1.83 -10.52 11.72
C GLY A 63 -0.38 -11.04 11.75
N GLY A 64 0.21 -11.31 10.58
CA GLY A 64 1.52 -11.95 10.44
C GLY A 64 1.58 -13.45 10.80
N THR A 65 0.46 -14.08 11.17
CA THR A 65 0.40 -15.51 11.53
C THR A 65 -0.46 -16.36 10.59
N THR A 66 -1.40 -15.73 9.86
CA THR A 66 -2.20 -16.36 8.82
C THR A 66 -2.01 -15.64 7.46
N ALA A 67 -2.65 -16.17 6.41
CA ALA A 67 -2.75 -15.49 5.13
C ALA A 67 -3.41 -14.11 5.26
N GLU A 68 -3.03 -13.19 4.38
CA GLU A 68 -3.81 -11.98 4.11
C GLU A 68 -4.89 -12.31 3.06
N ALA A 69 -6.03 -11.65 3.14
CA ALA A 69 -7.19 -12.04 2.35
C ALA A 69 -8.05 -10.85 1.90
N ILE A 70 -8.73 -11.02 0.76
CA ILE A 70 -9.81 -10.15 0.30
C ILE A 70 -11.13 -10.89 0.48
N MET A 71 -12.01 -10.37 1.34
CA MET A 71 -13.40 -10.78 1.39
C MET A 71 -14.21 -9.98 0.36
N VAL A 72 -15.06 -10.66 -0.41
CA VAL A 72 -16.00 -10.06 -1.37
C VAL A 72 -17.41 -10.50 -1.02
N ASP A 73 -18.28 -9.54 -0.72
CA ASP A 73 -19.73 -9.72 -0.67
C ASP A 73 -20.35 -9.19 -1.96
N THR A 74 -20.55 -10.12 -2.91
CA THR A 74 -21.06 -9.82 -4.25
C THR A 74 -22.50 -9.27 -4.28
N ALA A 75 -23.25 -9.35 -3.18
CA ALA A 75 -24.56 -8.71 -3.04
C ALA A 75 -24.45 -7.24 -2.62
N SER A 76 -23.32 -6.84 -2.01
CA SER A 76 -23.02 -5.47 -1.56
C SER A 76 -22.12 -4.70 -2.54
N VAL A 77 -21.65 -5.34 -3.61
CA VAL A 77 -20.89 -4.68 -4.69
C VAL A 77 -21.80 -3.73 -5.48
N PRO A 78 -21.40 -2.47 -5.73
CA PRO A 78 -22.23 -1.49 -6.44
C PRO A 78 -22.53 -1.90 -7.89
N GLN A 79 -23.70 -1.49 -8.38
CA GLN A 79 -23.98 -1.53 -9.82
C GLN A 79 -22.92 -0.72 -10.59
N GLY A 80 -22.48 -1.25 -11.72
CA GLY A 80 -21.40 -0.69 -12.53
C GLY A 80 -20.01 -1.27 -12.22
N ILE A 81 -19.82 -1.99 -11.10
CA ILE A 81 -18.65 -2.83 -10.88
C ILE A 81 -18.95 -4.24 -11.41
N GLU A 82 -18.14 -4.72 -12.34
CA GLU A 82 -18.28 -6.06 -12.94
C GLU A 82 -17.14 -7.01 -12.60
N LYS A 83 -16.07 -6.51 -11.96
CA LYS A 83 -14.90 -7.30 -11.61
C LYS A 83 -14.22 -6.80 -10.34
N ILE A 84 -13.78 -7.73 -9.50
CA ILE A 84 -12.91 -7.50 -8.35
C ILE A 84 -11.64 -8.29 -8.61
N VAL A 85 -10.52 -7.61 -8.78
CA VAL A 85 -9.20 -8.22 -9.04
C VAL A 85 -8.45 -8.35 -7.73
N VAL A 86 -8.00 -9.55 -7.38
CA VAL A 86 -7.13 -9.80 -6.23
C VAL A 86 -5.68 -9.84 -6.69
N THR A 87 -4.88 -9.01 -6.05
CA THR A 87 -3.47 -8.77 -6.36
C THR A 87 -2.59 -9.09 -5.16
N ALA A 88 -1.33 -9.45 -5.44
CA ALA A 88 -0.33 -9.66 -4.42
C ALA A 88 1.04 -9.11 -4.87
N SER A 89 1.81 -8.59 -3.92
CA SER A 89 3.24 -8.24 -4.10
C SER A 89 4.06 -8.73 -2.91
N PRO A 90 5.34 -9.11 -3.06
CA PRO A 90 6.17 -9.44 -1.92
C PRO A 90 6.49 -8.19 -1.08
N ASP A 91 6.36 -8.30 0.25
CA ASP A 91 6.53 -7.19 1.21
C ASP A 91 7.94 -6.56 1.17
N ALA A 92 8.98 -7.38 0.96
CA ALA A 92 10.34 -6.89 0.83
C ALA A 92 10.54 -6.14 -0.50
N ALA A 93 10.84 -4.84 -0.41
CA ALA A 93 11.02 -3.97 -1.57
C ALA A 93 12.00 -4.54 -2.62
N GLY A 94 11.54 -4.66 -3.87
CA GLY A 94 12.33 -5.18 -4.99
C GLY A 94 12.46 -6.71 -5.06
N GLN A 95 11.90 -7.45 -4.11
CA GLN A 95 11.81 -8.91 -4.20
C GLN A 95 10.86 -9.32 -5.34
N THR A 96 11.29 -10.27 -6.17
CA THR A 96 10.47 -10.83 -7.26
C THR A 96 9.79 -12.12 -6.82
N PHE A 97 8.81 -12.60 -7.60
CA PHE A 97 8.19 -13.90 -7.41
C PHE A 97 9.05 -15.10 -7.87
N GLN A 98 10.33 -14.90 -8.20
CA GLN A 98 11.20 -15.96 -8.71
C GLN A 98 11.43 -17.02 -7.63
N GLY A 99 10.89 -18.23 -7.85
CA GLY A 99 10.95 -19.32 -6.87
C GLY A 99 9.96 -19.17 -5.71
N ILE A 100 9.00 -18.25 -5.80
CA ILE A 100 7.90 -18.08 -4.85
C ILE A 100 6.62 -18.66 -5.45
N GLU A 101 5.94 -19.52 -4.70
CA GLU A 101 4.69 -20.16 -5.12
C GLU A 101 3.49 -19.60 -4.34
N PRO A 102 2.94 -18.43 -4.74
CA PRO A 102 1.76 -17.87 -4.11
C PRO A 102 0.54 -18.73 -4.46
N THR A 103 -0.26 -19.08 -3.46
CA THR A 103 -1.49 -19.87 -3.64
C THR A 103 -2.69 -19.08 -3.13
N ALA A 104 -3.61 -18.77 -4.04
CA ALA A 104 -4.94 -18.25 -3.71
C ALA A 104 -5.87 -19.40 -3.31
N THR A 105 -6.56 -19.26 -2.18
CA THR A 105 -7.62 -20.16 -1.74
C THR A 105 -8.93 -19.39 -1.67
N ILE A 106 -9.92 -19.81 -2.46
CA ILE A 106 -11.25 -19.21 -2.48
C ILE A 106 -12.16 -20.03 -1.55
N ARG A 107 -12.68 -19.39 -0.52
CA ARG A 107 -13.59 -19.98 0.48
C ARG A 107 -14.96 -19.34 0.43
N ASN A 108 -15.98 -20.07 0.87
CA ASN A 108 -17.21 -19.46 1.35
C ASN A 108 -16.89 -18.68 2.64
N ALA A 109 -17.29 -17.41 2.73
CA ALA A 109 -17.03 -16.57 3.89
C ALA A 109 -17.87 -16.95 5.13
N ASP A 110 -18.95 -17.73 4.94
CA ASP A 110 -19.91 -18.06 5.99
C ASP A 110 -19.51 -19.31 6.80
N ASP A 111 -18.99 -20.34 6.11
CA ASP A 111 -18.63 -21.64 6.70
C ASP A 111 -17.14 -22.02 6.54
N ASN A 112 -16.34 -21.16 5.88
CA ASN A 112 -14.92 -21.36 5.56
C ASN A 112 -14.60 -22.58 4.67
N SER A 113 -15.60 -23.21 4.05
CA SER A 113 -15.41 -24.32 3.12
C SER A 113 -14.66 -23.87 1.86
N VAL A 114 -13.71 -24.71 1.39
CA VAL A 114 -12.89 -24.36 0.22
C VAL A 114 -13.63 -24.67 -1.08
N LEU A 115 -13.95 -23.60 -1.80
CA LEU A 115 -14.53 -23.64 -3.14
C LEU A 115 -13.46 -24.03 -4.15
N ALA A 116 -12.34 -23.29 -4.19
CA ALA A 116 -11.26 -23.52 -5.14
C ALA A 116 -9.87 -23.12 -4.61
N THR A 117 -8.83 -23.62 -5.27
CA THR A 117 -7.42 -23.25 -5.04
C THR A 117 -6.72 -22.98 -6.37
N PHE A 118 -5.80 -22.01 -6.39
CA PHE A 118 -4.99 -21.69 -7.56
C PHE A 118 -3.57 -21.28 -7.16
N THR A 119 -2.58 -21.94 -7.75
CA THR A 119 -1.16 -21.60 -7.64
C THR A 119 -0.67 -21.28 -9.06
N PRO A 120 -0.27 -20.03 -9.39
CA PRO A 120 0.25 -19.70 -10.71
C PRO A 120 1.55 -20.45 -11.00
N PRO A 121 1.66 -21.14 -12.15
CA PRO A 121 2.92 -21.75 -12.55
C PRO A 121 3.91 -20.70 -13.06
N GLN A 122 5.20 -20.93 -12.84
CA GLN A 122 6.30 -20.26 -13.57
C GLN A 122 6.38 -18.73 -13.41
N LEU A 123 6.21 -18.21 -12.19
CA LEU A 123 6.57 -16.82 -11.88
C LEU A 123 8.09 -16.61 -11.88
N GLY A 124 8.54 -15.41 -12.25
CA GLY A 124 9.93 -15.05 -12.47
C GLY A 124 10.26 -13.65 -11.96
N THR A 125 10.58 -12.73 -12.85
CA THR A 125 11.10 -11.39 -12.53
C THR A 125 10.05 -10.39 -12.04
N GLU A 126 8.82 -10.86 -11.84
CA GLU A 126 7.68 -10.00 -11.54
C GLU A 126 7.65 -9.62 -10.06
N THR A 127 7.29 -8.37 -9.77
CA THR A 127 7.26 -7.80 -8.40
C THR A 127 5.83 -7.57 -7.91
N ALA A 128 4.83 -7.71 -8.78
CA ALA A 128 3.42 -7.84 -8.40
C ALA A 128 2.73 -8.90 -9.27
N LEU A 129 1.56 -9.35 -8.84
CA LEU A 129 0.82 -10.46 -9.42
C LEU A 129 -0.68 -10.19 -9.33
N VAL A 130 -1.40 -10.37 -10.44
CA VAL A 130 -2.85 -10.57 -10.45
C VAL A 130 -3.12 -12.07 -10.36
N ILE A 131 -3.58 -12.54 -9.19
CA ILE A 131 -3.72 -13.99 -8.93
C ILE A 131 -5.11 -14.52 -9.33
N VAL A 132 -6.18 -13.83 -8.94
CA VAL A 132 -7.59 -14.24 -9.16
C VAL A 132 -8.44 -13.01 -9.48
N GLU A 133 -9.41 -13.18 -10.38
CA GLU A 133 -10.51 -12.20 -10.57
C GLU A 133 -11.84 -12.83 -10.15
N VAL A 134 -12.65 -12.10 -9.36
CA VAL A 134 -14.07 -12.39 -9.12
C VAL A 134 -14.85 -11.47 -10.04
N TYR A 135 -15.67 -12.00 -10.94
CA TYR A 135 -16.27 -11.23 -12.02
C TYR A 135 -17.74 -11.63 -12.29
N LEU A 136 -18.53 -10.65 -12.68
CA LEU A 136 -19.92 -10.80 -13.07
C LEU A 136 -19.99 -11.17 -14.56
N ARG A 137 -20.78 -12.19 -14.90
CA ARG A 137 -21.08 -12.50 -16.30
C ARG A 137 -22.48 -13.08 -16.42
N ASN A 138 -23.30 -12.49 -17.29
CA ASN A 138 -24.69 -12.89 -17.53
C ASN A 138 -25.52 -12.94 -16.23
N GLY A 139 -25.30 -11.99 -15.31
CA GLY A 139 -25.99 -11.93 -14.02
C GLY A 139 -25.50 -12.91 -12.94
N ALA A 140 -24.47 -13.73 -13.22
CA ALA A 140 -23.89 -14.65 -12.26
C ALA A 140 -22.44 -14.27 -11.93
N TRP A 141 -22.09 -14.24 -10.64
CA TRP A 141 -20.72 -14.05 -10.18
C TRP A 141 -19.90 -15.35 -10.31
N LYS A 142 -18.65 -15.19 -10.72
CA LYS A 142 -17.72 -16.27 -11.04
C LYS A 142 -16.33 -15.90 -10.52
N ALA A 143 -15.49 -16.89 -10.24
CA ALA A 143 -14.06 -16.66 -10.00
C ALA A 143 -13.24 -17.25 -11.15
N ARG A 144 -12.14 -16.60 -11.52
CA ARG A 144 -11.18 -17.06 -12.52
C ARG A 144 -9.76 -16.99 -12.00
N ALA A 145 -9.00 -18.04 -12.26
CA ALA A 145 -7.56 -18.06 -12.05
C ALA A 145 -6.88 -17.23 -13.14
N VAL A 146 -6.12 -16.20 -12.76
CA VAL A 146 -5.44 -15.31 -13.70
C VAL A 146 -3.96 -15.71 -13.77
N GLY A 147 -3.19 -15.40 -12.73
CA GLY A 147 -1.77 -15.76 -12.64
C GLY A 147 -0.86 -14.85 -13.49
N GLN A 148 -1.26 -13.59 -13.70
CA GLN A 148 -0.52 -12.63 -14.51
C GLN A 148 0.43 -11.82 -13.63
N GLY A 149 1.73 -12.05 -13.77
CA GLY A 149 2.75 -11.25 -13.12
C GLY A 149 3.01 -9.90 -13.83
N TYR A 150 3.52 -8.94 -13.06
CA TYR A 150 3.88 -7.58 -13.46
C TYR A 150 5.33 -7.26 -13.06
N ALA A 151 6.21 -7.08 -14.05
CA ALA A 151 7.62 -6.71 -13.84
C ALA A 151 7.79 -5.29 -13.27
N ASN A 152 6.95 -4.37 -13.73
CA ASN A 152 6.76 -3.01 -13.24
C ASN A 152 5.91 -2.91 -11.95
N GLY A 153 5.68 -4.05 -11.27
CA GLY A 153 5.09 -4.11 -9.94
C GLY A 153 3.67 -3.55 -9.84
N LEU A 154 3.31 -3.12 -8.63
CA LEU A 154 1.97 -2.61 -8.32
C LEU A 154 1.67 -1.29 -9.06
N ALA A 155 2.70 -0.52 -9.44
CA ALA A 155 2.55 0.65 -10.30
C ALA A 155 2.07 0.28 -11.73
N GLY A 156 2.52 -0.86 -12.26
CA GLY A 156 2.00 -1.42 -13.52
C GLY A 156 0.52 -1.79 -13.43
N ILE A 157 0.14 -2.49 -12.34
CA ILE A 157 -1.25 -2.82 -12.01
C ILE A 157 -2.11 -1.56 -11.88
N ALA A 158 -1.65 -0.56 -11.13
CA ALA A 158 -2.32 0.72 -10.95
C ALA A 158 -2.59 1.43 -12.30
N THR A 159 -1.58 1.47 -13.18
CA THR A 159 -1.69 2.06 -14.53
C THR A 159 -2.69 1.30 -15.39
N ASP A 160 -2.59 -0.03 -15.44
CA ASP A 160 -3.49 -0.91 -16.20
C ASP A 160 -4.95 -0.78 -15.76
N PHE A 161 -5.19 -0.57 -14.47
CA PHE A 161 -6.53 -0.42 -13.90
C PHE A 161 -6.96 1.04 -13.67
N GLY A 162 -6.13 2.02 -14.03
CA GLY A 162 -6.47 3.45 -13.98
C GLY A 162 -6.56 4.05 -12.57
N VAL A 163 -5.89 3.45 -11.58
CA VAL A 163 -5.71 4.04 -10.25
C VAL A 163 -4.84 5.28 -10.39
N SER A 164 -5.33 6.42 -9.89
CA SER A 164 -4.55 7.66 -9.91
C SER A 164 -3.58 7.65 -8.74
N VAL A 165 -2.39 7.10 -8.97
CA VAL A 165 -1.30 7.33 -8.01
C VAL A 165 -0.91 8.80 -8.11
N GLU A 166 -1.51 9.65 -7.27
CA GLU A 166 -0.92 10.94 -6.92
C GLU A 166 0.40 10.66 -6.22
N GLU A 167 1.45 10.50 -7.03
CA GLU A 167 2.82 10.57 -6.55
C GLU A 167 2.95 11.90 -5.81
N PRO A 168 3.25 11.90 -4.49
CA PRO A 168 3.19 13.10 -3.69
C PRO A 168 4.16 14.10 -4.30
N ALA A 169 3.60 15.19 -4.87
CA ALA A 169 4.37 16.18 -5.60
C ALA A 169 5.60 16.56 -4.77
N PRO A 170 6.83 16.47 -5.32
CA PRO A 170 8.04 16.68 -4.55
C PRO A 170 7.90 18.02 -3.84
N ALA A 171 7.88 17.97 -2.50
CA ALA A 171 7.49 19.10 -1.67
C ALA A 171 8.19 20.35 -2.18
N PRO A 172 7.44 21.43 -2.54
CA PRO A 172 7.99 22.55 -3.28
C PRO A 172 9.25 23.02 -2.57
N ALA A 173 10.38 22.91 -3.27
CA ALA A 173 11.70 23.11 -2.68
C ALA A 173 11.66 24.43 -1.90
N ALA A 174 11.84 24.34 -0.58
CA ALA A 174 11.77 25.50 0.29
C ALA A 174 12.62 26.62 -0.33
N PRO A 175 12.08 27.83 -0.55
CA PRO A 175 12.76 28.86 -1.32
C PRO A 175 14.16 29.02 -0.73
N ALA A 176 15.18 28.81 -1.58
CA ALA A 176 16.55 28.65 -1.15
C ALA A 176 16.88 29.78 -0.18
N GLN A 177 17.18 29.43 1.08
CA GLN A 177 17.58 30.41 2.07
C GLN A 177 18.80 31.11 1.50
N THR A 178 18.63 32.38 1.14
CA THR A 178 19.74 33.22 0.69
C THR A 178 20.82 33.11 1.74
N PRO A 179 22.07 32.74 1.40
CA PRO A 179 23.12 32.60 2.39
C PRO A 179 23.21 33.90 3.19
N VAL A 180 22.82 33.84 4.46
CA VAL A 180 22.91 34.99 5.35
C VAL A 180 24.39 35.30 5.44
N ALA A 181 24.78 36.45 4.90
CA ALA A 181 26.18 36.85 4.88
C ALA A 181 26.74 36.76 6.30
N PRO A 182 27.96 36.22 6.51
CA PRO A 182 28.57 36.19 7.83
C PRO A 182 28.51 37.58 8.46
N PRO A 183 28.13 37.71 9.74
CA PRO A 183 28.10 39.01 10.39
C PRO A 183 29.49 39.63 10.28
N ALA A 184 29.56 40.83 9.69
CA ALA A 184 30.81 41.56 9.56
C ALA A 184 31.42 41.73 10.97
N PRO A 185 32.74 41.50 11.14
CA PRO A 185 33.36 41.65 12.44
C PRO A 185 33.18 43.08 12.93
N THR A 186 32.45 43.24 14.03
CA THR A 186 32.29 44.52 14.72
C THR A 186 33.66 44.96 15.23
N MET A 187 34.24 45.98 14.60
CA MET A 187 35.42 46.63 15.14
C MET A 187 35.07 47.24 16.50
N GLN A 188 35.53 46.60 17.58
CA GLN A 188 35.45 47.19 18.91
C GLN A 188 36.30 48.48 18.93
N PRO A 189 35.72 49.63 19.32
CA PRO A 189 36.53 50.82 19.57
C PRO A 189 37.49 50.56 20.74
N PRO A 190 38.71 51.15 20.74
CA PRO A 190 39.68 50.93 21.82
C PRO A 190 39.11 51.31 23.19
N ALA A 191 39.36 50.48 24.19
CA ALA A 191 38.97 50.78 25.57
C ALA A 191 39.71 52.01 26.10
N ALA A 192 38.98 52.96 26.67
CA ALA A 192 39.55 54.12 27.35
C ALA A 192 40.31 53.69 28.63
N PRO A 193 41.41 54.37 29.01
CA PRO A 193 42.19 54.02 30.18
C PRO A 193 41.40 54.27 31.49
N PRO A 194 41.63 53.46 32.55
CA PRO A 194 40.94 53.62 33.82
C PRO A 194 41.41 54.88 34.58
N ALA A 195 40.44 55.60 35.14
CA ALA A 195 40.66 56.72 36.06
C ALA A 195 41.03 56.23 37.49
N PRO A 196 41.72 57.04 38.31
CA PRO A 196 42.44 56.56 39.49
C PRO A 196 41.57 56.21 40.71
N PRO A 197 42.10 55.45 41.69
CA PRO A 197 41.38 55.09 42.92
C PRO A 197 41.12 56.30 43.82
N LEU A 198 39.96 56.32 44.48
CA LEU A 198 39.63 57.29 45.53
C LEU A 198 40.22 56.87 46.87
N ASP A 199 40.77 57.85 47.59
CA ASP A 199 41.59 57.68 48.80
C ASP A 199 40.72 57.55 50.08
N PRO A 200 40.78 56.42 50.83
CA PRO A 200 39.86 56.18 51.95
C PRO A 200 40.57 56.14 53.31
N ARG A 201 41.13 57.26 53.80
CA ARG A 201 41.58 57.43 55.20
C ARG A 201 41.71 58.90 55.67
N LEU A 202 40.57 59.54 55.94
CA LEU A 202 40.53 60.77 56.73
C LEU A 202 39.45 60.67 57.82
N ALA A 203 39.71 59.83 58.83
CA ALA A 203 38.86 59.68 60.02
C ALA A 203 39.60 59.01 61.21
N ALA A 204 40.57 59.70 61.82
CA ALA A 204 41.00 59.46 63.21
C ALA A 204 41.81 60.66 63.76
N THR A 205 41.38 61.18 64.90
CA THR A 205 41.99 62.22 65.76
C THR A 205 41.56 61.95 67.22
N PRO A 206 42.02 62.70 68.23
CA PRO A 206 43.19 63.56 68.30
C PRO A 206 44.32 62.74 69.01
N PRO A 207 44.84 62.99 70.24
CA PRO A 207 44.69 64.13 71.16
C PRO A 207 45.45 65.39 70.70
#